data_AF-A0A8H7GCZ9-F1
#
_entry.id   AF-A0A8H7GCZ9-F1
#
_cell.length_a   1.000
_cell.length_b   1.000
_cell.length_c   1.000
_cell.angle_alpha   90.00
_cell.angle_beta   90.00
_cell.angle_gamma   90.00
#
_symmetry.space_group_name_H-M   'P 1'
#
loop_
_entity.id
_entity.type
_entity.pdbx_description
1 polymer ?
#
loop_
_entity_poly.entity_id
_entity_poly.type
_entity_poly.pdbx_seq_one_letter_code
_entity_poly.pdbx_strand_id
1 'polypeptide(L)'
;MSGSKVDMFTGSKTSVNAQRWLRQFEGAKLSHDSDDKTSAWLFARHLEPDSRADKWYNGELTDVQRASWNQTVTAFKLKWPAVAKSEPSKEEWQLKLEEHKLPAELLGLRLPTGDEDETEYSHPQW
;
A
#
# COMPACT_ATOMS: atom_id res chain seq x y z
N MET A 1 -11.32 14.14 -19.06
CA MET A 1 -10.09 13.98 -18.25
C MET A 1 -10.50 13.34 -16.92
N SER A 2 -10.18 12.07 -16.71
CA SER A 2 -10.52 11.38 -15.46
C SER A 2 -9.51 11.81 -14.40
N GLY A 3 -9.89 12.77 -13.54
CA GLY A 3 -9.04 13.20 -12.44
C GLY A 3 -8.83 12.04 -11.48
N SER A 4 -7.58 11.60 -11.30
CA SER A 4 -7.26 10.49 -10.40
C SER A 4 -7.84 10.75 -9.01
N LYS A 5 -8.72 9.86 -8.55
CA LYS A 5 -9.41 9.99 -7.27
C LYS A 5 -8.40 9.59 -6.19
N VAL A 6 -7.91 10.59 -5.46
CA VAL A 6 -7.09 10.39 -4.25
C VAL A 6 -8.06 10.30 -3.08
N ASP A 7 -8.03 9.17 -2.37
CA ASP A 7 -8.84 8.99 -1.17
C ASP A 7 -8.36 9.92 -0.05
N MET A 8 -9.24 10.27 0.88
CA MET A 8 -8.85 11.07 2.04
C MET A 8 -7.95 10.27 2.98
N PHE A 9 -6.96 10.94 3.57
CA PHE A 9 -6.06 10.34 4.54
C PHE A 9 -6.57 10.53 5.96
N THR A 10 -6.69 9.42 6.69
CA THR A 10 -7.24 9.41 8.05
C THR A 10 -6.16 9.33 9.13
N GLY A 11 -4.97 8.83 8.76
CA GLY A 11 -3.87 8.53 9.69
C GLY A 11 -4.15 7.41 10.70
N SER A 12 -5.29 6.71 10.59
CA SER A 12 -5.77 5.74 11.59
C SER A 12 -5.68 4.27 11.14
N LYS A 13 -5.65 3.98 9.84
CA LYS A 13 -5.58 2.60 9.31
C LYS A 13 -4.15 2.16 9.03
N THR A 14 -3.74 1.03 9.62
CA THR A 14 -2.48 0.31 9.31
C THR A 14 -2.39 -0.15 7.86
N SER A 15 -3.51 -0.24 7.13
CA SER A 15 -3.56 -0.72 5.74
C SER A 15 -3.22 0.34 4.69
N VAL A 16 -3.25 1.63 5.02
CA VAL A 16 -2.89 2.70 4.07
C VAL A 16 -1.42 3.03 4.26
N ASN A 17 -0.59 2.62 3.29
CA ASN A 17 0.79 3.05 3.25
C ASN A 17 0.83 4.58 3.05
N ALA A 18 1.14 5.31 4.13
CA ALA A 18 1.12 6.77 4.14
C ALA A 18 2.02 7.39 3.07
N GLN A 19 3.17 6.76 2.79
CA GLN A 19 4.09 7.22 1.74
C GLN A 19 3.52 6.99 0.34
N ARG A 20 2.80 5.88 0.13
CA ARG A 20 2.08 5.64 -1.13
C ARG A 20 0.98 6.68 -1.33
N TRP A 21 0.21 6.96 -0.29
CA TRP A 21 -0.83 7.99 -0.34
C TRP A 21 -0.23 9.36 -0.66
N LEU A 22 0.85 9.77 0.01
CA LEU A 22 1.51 11.05 -0.24
C LEU A 22 1.96 11.17 -1.70
N ARG A 23 2.58 10.14 -2.27
CA ARG A 23 2.97 10.14 -3.70
C ARG A 23 1.79 10.25 -4.65
N GLN A 24 0.68 9.59 -4.33
CA GLN A 24 -0.56 9.67 -5.12
C GLN A 24 -1.17 11.07 -5.04
N PHE A 25 -1.17 11.68 -3.85
CA PHE A 25 -1.59 13.06 -3.65
C PHE A 25 -0.71 14.03 -4.46
N GLU A 26 0.61 13.97 -4.31
CA GLU A 26 1.56 14.82 -5.03
C GLU A 26 1.35 14.71 -6.55
N GLY A 27 1.31 13.50 -7.09
CA GLY A 27 1.17 13.28 -8.53
C GLY A 27 -0.21 13.61 -9.11
N ALA A 28 -1.27 13.61 -8.30
CA ALA A 28 -2.64 13.84 -8.77
C ALA A 28 -3.17 15.25 -8.47
N LYS A 29 -2.61 15.94 -7.47
CA LYS A 29 -3.15 17.22 -6.97
C LYS A 29 -2.17 18.38 -7.09
N LEU A 30 -0.86 18.12 -7.07
CA LEU A 30 0.14 19.17 -7.19
C LEU A 30 0.66 19.27 -8.62
N SER A 31 0.97 20.48 -9.06
CA SER A 31 1.78 20.75 -10.25
C SER A 31 3.23 20.95 -9.83
N HIS A 32 4.17 20.84 -10.76
CA HIS A 32 5.58 21.13 -10.51
C HIS A 32 5.84 22.57 -10.01
N ASP A 33 4.93 23.50 -10.31
CA ASP A 33 5.03 24.92 -9.92
C ASP A 33 4.11 25.30 -8.75
N SER A 34 3.48 24.33 -8.08
CA SER A 34 2.58 24.62 -6.97
C SER A 34 3.34 25.29 -5.83
N ASP A 35 2.89 26.48 -5.43
CA ASP A 35 3.45 27.19 -4.29
C ASP A 35 3.10 26.49 -2.96
N ASP A 36 3.80 26.88 -1.90
CA ASP A 36 3.62 26.29 -0.57
C ASP A 36 2.18 26.47 -0.05
N LYS A 37 1.54 27.62 -0.33
CA LYS A 37 0.18 27.92 0.14
C LYS A 37 -0.85 27.01 -0.53
N THR A 38 -0.74 26.83 -1.83
CA THR A 38 -1.60 25.95 -2.63
C THR A 38 -1.41 24.50 -2.17
N SER A 39 -0.16 24.09 -1.98
CA SER A 39 0.19 22.74 -1.54
C SER A 39 -0.37 22.45 -0.14
N ALA A 40 -0.19 23.36 0.80
CA ALA A 40 -0.73 23.27 2.16
C ALA A 40 -2.28 23.21 2.16
N TRP A 41 -2.93 24.08 1.39
CA TRP A 41 -4.39 24.10 1.29
C TRP A 41 -4.95 22.80 0.69
N LEU A 42 -4.36 22.32 -0.41
CA LEU A 42 -4.75 21.06 -1.03
C LEU A 42 -4.53 19.87 -0.09
N PHE A 43 -3.41 19.86 0.62
CA PHE A 43 -3.07 18.79 1.54
C PHE A 43 -4.09 18.69 2.69
N ALA A 44 -4.37 19.81 3.37
CA ALA A 44 -5.34 19.87 4.45
C ALA A 44 -6.72 19.36 3.99
N ARG A 45 -7.14 19.71 2.77
CA ARG A 45 -8.43 19.32 2.20
C ARG A 45 -8.52 17.84 1.79
N HIS A 46 -7.40 17.14 1.72
CA HIS A 46 -7.35 15.69 1.50
C HIS A 46 -7.10 14.90 2.80
N LEU A 47 -7.15 15.56 3.95
CA LEU A 47 -7.29 14.88 5.23
C LEU A 47 -8.77 14.65 5.52
N GLU A 48 -9.10 13.48 6.08
CA GLU A 48 -10.48 13.21 6.49
C GLU A 48 -10.82 14.11 7.70
N PRO A 49 -11.93 14.88 7.68
CA PRO A 49 -12.32 15.73 8.80
C PRO A 49 -12.41 14.93 10.12
N ASP A 50 -11.96 15.51 11.22
CA ASP A 50 -11.93 14.91 12.56
C ASP A 50 -11.07 13.63 12.71
N SER A 51 -10.37 13.24 11.64
CA SER A 51 -9.46 12.11 11.67
C SER A 51 -8.18 12.41 12.47
N ARG A 52 -7.39 11.37 12.73
CA ARG A 52 -6.10 11.50 13.39
C ARG A 52 -5.14 12.38 12.57
N ALA A 53 -5.19 12.29 11.25
CA ALA A 53 -4.35 13.11 10.38
C ALA A 53 -4.75 14.58 10.41
N ASP A 54 -6.05 14.87 10.36
CA ASP A 54 -6.57 16.24 10.43
C ASP A 54 -6.24 16.91 11.77
N LYS A 55 -6.47 16.20 12.89
CA LYS A 55 -6.09 16.66 14.23
C LYS A 55 -4.59 16.89 14.38
N TRP A 56 -3.76 16.03 13.80
CA TRP A 56 -2.31 16.22 13.77
C TRP A 56 -1.91 17.47 12.98
N TYR A 57 -2.46 17.65 11.78
CA TYR A 57 -2.10 18.77 10.92
C TYR A 57 -2.49 20.13 11.54
N ASN A 58 -3.68 20.20 12.13
CA ASN A 58 -4.19 21.43 12.74
C ASN A 58 -3.65 21.68 14.16
N GLY A 59 -3.42 20.62 14.94
CA GLY A 59 -3.09 20.73 16.37
C GLY A 59 -1.64 20.47 16.74
N GLU A 60 -0.89 19.67 15.97
CA GLU A 60 0.49 19.30 16.32
C GLU A 60 1.54 20.03 15.47
N LEU A 61 1.23 20.45 14.24
CA LEU A 61 2.14 21.23 13.42
C LEU A 61 2.20 22.70 13.86
N THR A 62 3.39 23.28 13.82
CA THR A 62 3.56 24.72 13.98
C THR A 62 3.15 25.48 12.72
N ASP A 63 2.88 26.78 12.84
CA ASP A 63 2.58 27.63 11.67
C ASP A 63 3.71 27.64 10.64
N VAL A 64 4.96 27.59 11.10
CA VAL A 64 6.14 27.52 10.22
C VAL A 64 6.15 26.20 9.45
N GLN A 65 5.83 25.09 10.10
CA GLN A 65 5.78 23.78 9.45
C GLN A 65 4.65 23.68 8.43
N ARG A 66 3.48 24.27 8.73
CA ARG A 66 2.35 24.34 7.79
C ARG A 66 2.59 25.29 6.62
N ALA A 67 3.35 26.37 6.83
CA ALA A 67 3.63 27.37 5.82
C ALA A 67 4.65 26.91 4.77
N SER A 68 5.40 25.83 5.03
CA SER A 68 6.36 25.26 4.09
C SER A 68 5.97 23.82 3.72
N TRP A 69 5.79 23.56 2.43
CA TRP A 69 5.42 22.22 1.96
C TRP A 69 6.49 21.19 2.34
N ASN A 70 7.77 21.53 2.18
CA ASN A 70 8.88 20.65 2.55
C ASN A 70 8.89 20.31 4.05
N GLN A 71 8.57 21.28 4.92
CA GLN A 71 8.50 21.01 6.36
C GLN A 71 7.26 20.16 6.71
N THR A 72 6.11 20.42 6.08
CA THR A 72 4.92 19.59 6.21
C THR A 72 5.19 18.14 5.81
N VAL A 73 5.82 17.91 4.65
CA VAL A 73 6.17 16.57 4.17
C VAL A 73 7.17 15.88 5.11
N THR A 74 8.14 16.61 5.63
CA THR A 74 9.12 16.08 6.59
C THR A 74 8.43 15.62 7.87
N ALA A 75 7.57 16.47 8.43
CA ALA A 75 6.80 16.13 9.62
C ALA A 75 5.82 14.96 9.37
N PHE A 76 5.21 14.91 8.19
CA PHE A 76 4.34 13.80 7.78
C PHE A 76 5.09 12.48 7.75
N LYS A 77 6.27 12.45 7.12
CA LYS A 77 7.13 11.26 7.04
C LYS A 77 7.60 10.79 8.42
N LEU A 78 7.79 11.70 9.36
CA LEU A 78 8.14 11.37 10.73
C LEU A 78 6.94 10.78 11.50
N LYS A 79 5.75 11.35 11.33
CA LYS A 79 4.51 10.89 12.01
C LYS A 79 4.00 9.56 11.46
N TRP A 80 4.09 9.36 10.15
CA TRP A 80 3.74 8.12 9.46
C TRP A 80 4.92 7.61 8.63
N PRO A 81 5.88 6.93 9.27
CA PRO A 81 7.03 6.37 8.58
C PRO A 81 6.61 5.35 7.53
N ALA A 82 7.46 5.16 6.53
CA ALA A 82 7.28 4.07 5.58
C ALA A 82 7.17 2.76 6.36
N VAL A 83 6.14 1.96 6.07
CA VAL A 83 6.15 0.56 6.49
C VAL A 83 7.37 -0.07 5.83
N ALA A 84 8.38 -0.40 6.63
CA ALA A 84 9.50 -1.17 6.14
C ALA A 84 8.90 -2.45 5.54
N LYS A 85 9.16 -2.71 4.25
CA LYS A 85 8.98 -4.05 3.74
C LYS A 85 10.00 -4.90 4.48
N SER A 86 9.65 -5.45 5.63
CA SER A 86 10.32 -6.67 6.06
C SER A 86 10.02 -7.65 4.96
N GLU A 87 11.05 -8.04 4.20
CA GLU A 87 10.92 -9.26 3.41
C GLU A 87 10.44 -10.33 4.41
N PRO A 88 9.32 -11.02 4.11
CA PRO A 88 8.89 -12.09 4.99
C PRO A 88 10.06 -13.03 5.18
N SER A 89 10.28 -13.48 6.42
CA SER A 89 11.35 -14.44 6.67
C SER A 89 11.13 -15.68 5.80
N LYS A 90 12.19 -16.46 5.56
CA LYS A 90 12.06 -17.73 4.83
C LYS A 90 10.96 -18.63 5.43
N GLU A 91 10.77 -18.57 6.74
CA GLU A 91 9.74 -19.33 7.47
C GLU A 91 8.33 -18.82 7.17
N GLU A 92 8.12 -17.49 7.11
CA GLU A 92 6.82 -16.90 6.74
C GLU A 92 6.44 -17.19 5.29
N TRP A 93 7.43 -17.25 4.39
CA TRP A 93 7.21 -17.72 3.01
C TRP A 93 6.89 -19.21 2.95
N GLN A 94 7.57 -20.03 3.75
CA GLN A 94 7.31 -21.47 3.83
C GLN A 94 5.87 -21.76 4.29
N LEU A 95 5.42 -21.03 5.31
CA LEU A 95 4.08 -21.20 5.89
C LEU A 95 2.99 -20.78 4.89
N LYS A 96 3.18 -19.67 4.17
CA LYS A 96 2.29 -19.29 3.05
C LYS A 96 2.30 -20.30 1.91
N LEU A 97 3.45 -20.90 1.59
CA LEU A 97 3.54 -21.92 0.55
C LEU A 97 2.77 -23.19 0.95
N GLU A 98 2.79 -23.53 2.25
CA GLU A 98 2.03 -24.66 2.79
C GLU A 98 0.52 -24.41 2.77
N GLU A 99 0.06 -23.17 3.03
CA GLU A 99 -1.36 -22.79 2.88
C GLU A 99 -1.86 -22.89 1.42
N HIS A 100 -0.94 -22.81 0.45
CA HIS A 100 -1.24 -22.89 -0.98
C HIS A 100 -0.89 -24.25 -1.60
N LYS A 101 -0.51 -25.26 -0.81
CA LYS A 101 -0.32 -26.61 -1.34
C LYS A 101 -1.66 -27.15 -1.83
N LEU A 102 -1.68 -27.57 -3.10
CA LEU A 102 -2.79 -28.32 -3.65
C LEU A 102 -2.96 -29.62 -2.84
N PRO A 103 -4.18 -29.93 -2.37
CA PRO A 103 -4.44 -31.24 -1.77
C PRO A 103 -4.15 -32.34 -2.79
N ALA A 104 -3.64 -33.47 -2.31
CA ALA A 104 -3.15 -34.55 -3.16
C ALA A 104 -4.21 -35.10 -4.15
N GLU A 105 -5.48 -34.94 -3.80
CA GLU A 105 -6.63 -35.28 -4.64
C GLU A 105 -6.83 -34.39 -5.87
N LEU A 106 -6.23 -33.18 -5.89
CA LEU A 106 -6.21 -32.27 -7.05
C LEU A 106 -4.92 -32.39 -7.88
N LEU A 107 -3.95 -33.16 -7.41
CA LEU A 107 -2.79 -33.53 -8.21
C LEU A 107 -3.24 -34.62 -9.20
N GLY A 108 -2.98 -34.44 -10.49
CA GLY A 108 -3.33 -35.42 -11.51
C GLY A 108 -2.83 -36.82 -11.15
N LEU A 109 -3.69 -37.82 -11.28
CA LEU A 109 -3.34 -39.21 -10.99
C LEU A 109 -2.28 -39.67 -12.00
N ARG A 110 -1.11 -40.06 -11.50
CA ARG A 110 -0.06 -40.70 -12.29
C ARG A 110 -0.53 -42.10 -12.67
N LEU A 111 -0.88 -42.31 -13.94
CA LEU A 111 -1.21 -43.64 -14.43
C LEU A 111 0.08 -44.39 -14.76
N PRO A 112 0.26 -45.65 -14.31
CA PRO A 112 1.34 -46.48 -14.80
C PRO A 112 1.03 -46.91 -16.23
N THR A 113 1.56 -46.18 -17.20
CA THR A 113 1.68 -46.67 -18.58
C THR A 113 2.75 -47.76 -18.60
N GLY A 114 2.48 -48.88 -19.27
CA GLY A 114 3.32 -50.10 -19.24
C GLY A 114 4.71 -49.97 -19.89
N ASP A 115 5.16 -48.75 -20.19
CA ASP A 115 6.46 -48.42 -20.76
C ASP A 115 7.18 -47.49 -19.78
N GLU A 116 8.40 -47.88 -19.37
CA GLU A 116 9.13 -47.30 -18.22
C GLU A 116 9.43 -45.79 -18.33
N ASP A 117 9.22 -45.18 -19.51
CA ASP A 117 9.57 -43.78 -19.81
C ASP A 117 8.39 -42.87 -20.20
N GLU A 118 7.14 -43.36 -20.30
CA GLU A 118 5.99 -42.51 -20.61
C GLU A 118 5.11 -42.28 -19.38
N THR A 119 5.01 -41.00 -18.96
CA THR A 119 4.15 -40.59 -17.83
C THR A 119 2.99 -39.77 -18.35
N GLU A 120 1.79 -40.36 -18.38
CA GLU A 120 0.56 -39.63 -18.73
C GLU A 120 -0.15 -39.15 -17.45
N TYR A 121 -0.40 -37.83 -17.38
CA TYR A 121 -1.15 -37.22 -16.28
C TYR A 121 -2.59 -37.01 -16.72
N SER A 122 -3.53 -37.69 -16.07
CA SER A 122 -4.96 -37.40 -16.27
C SER A 122 -5.37 -36.24 -15.37
N HIS A 123 -6.06 -35.25 -15.95
CA HIS A 123 -6.70 -34.20 -15.17
C HIS A 123 -7.94 -34.77 -14.45
N PRO A 124 -8.22 -34.36 -13.21
CA PRO A 124 -9.47 -34.70 -12.56
C PRO A 124 -10.64 -34.20 -13.43
N GLN A 125 -11.52 -35.10 -13.86
CA GLN A 125 -12.77 -34.69 -14.49
C GLN A 125 -13.68 -34.16 -13.39
N TRP A 126 -14.05 -32.89 -13.52
CA TRP A 126 -15.04 -32.20 -12.70
C TRP A 126 -16.44 -32.41 -13.28
#